data_AF-A0A2C8YC47-F1
#
_entry.id   AF-A0A2C8YC47-F1
#
_cell.length_a   1.000
_cell.length_b   1.000
_cell.length_c   1.000
_cell.angle_alpha   90.00
_cell.angle_beta   90.00
_cell.angle_gamma   90.00
#
_symmetry.space_group_name_H-M   'P 1'
#
loop_
_entity.id
_entity.type
_entity.pdbx_description
1 polymer ?
#
loop_
_entity_poly.entity_id
_entity_poly.type
_entity_poly.pdbx_seq_one_letter_code
_entity_poly.pdbx_strand_id
1 'polypeptide(L)'
;MRSSNPSFPETVLFIGAGATAQLGMPQSDLQTKIFRAFSSNEPNVRLEDILADSRPKRIFGMTPAFEGRNLEIMAAFIRFLGDDLEKDWNVVDEDDMANGRIVFGENVDERTLRSRIMELRREYDWNALKQIIPVCPHDEGEDNLIRDVYTMIDMKLRDKQGIKVRGKNGNVVLIEPNRLPKARNCLVLFTNIIFANAWYGLSKGKRAEQFQKYVRFMDCLARMMQKEGGRFASRYDRTSPAFYRQSTSIITLNFEIVFLWLLFNANRRVNHAGFYLPETSQKMEQWLDFGVPSKSRKISAVSRDRSTGRFSYSQDETSVFRANECCSPGSPVGRIGSFFFAHGCCNWRECPSCGRMMYYLGDEWGDNSIHANPPFPVPLFENNDFNRTEKEKEWKKRLRYDSLECISCGEQTIASNAPMIMQTMIKGIPTSFLDEVQRESRVLLRKARHIVLFGYQLPPDDVLWQEAFSEAIRSRKGTEDEAFCTVVVGHLGDKRWIQGDEMMKVVEKYRYTSEAIGRGVKAIINAVAVFGKDRVRAYCGGIPDVFGEGTEADVKEILYPEWVDWKGTRLEK
;
A
#
# COMPACT_ATOMS: atom_id res chain seq x y z
N MET A 1 -12.99 -29.56 -30.57
CA MET A 1 -12.52 -29.10 -29.24
C MET A 1 -11.88 -27.72 -29.44
N ARG A 2 -12.56 -26.62 -29.07
CA ARG A 2 -11.90 -25.32 -29.01
C ARG A 2 -10.91 -25.37 -27.84
N SER A 3 -9.65 -25.05 -28.07
CA SER A 3 -8.61 -25.07 -27.05
C SER A 3 -9.09 -24.29 -25.82
N SER A 4 -9.14 -24.96 -24.68
CA SER A 4 -9.48 -24.39 -23.38
C SER A 4 -8.33 -23.51 -22.88
N ASN A 5 -8.05 -22.42 -23.58
CA ASN A 5 -7.12 -21.43 -23.07
C ASN A 5 -7.79 -20.78 -21.85
N PRO A 6 -7.16 -20.83 -20.66
CA PRO A 6 -7.71 -20.16 -19.49
C PRO A 6 -7.88 -18.67 -19.80
N SER A 7 -9.06 -18.12 -19.52
CA SER A 7 -9.34 -16.70 -19.72
C SER A 7 -8.71 -15.90 -18.58
N PHE A 8 -7.92 -14.89 -18.92
CA PHE A 8 -7.27 -13.99 -17.98
C PHE A 8 -7.78 -12.56 -18.15
N PRO A 9 -7.65 -11.73 -17.11
CA PRO A 9 -7.86 -10.29 -17.20
C PRO A 9 -7.05 -9.68 -18.36
N GLU A 10 -7.74 -8.96 -19.24
CA GLU A 10 -7.16 -8.31 -20.40
C GLU A 10 -6.32 -7.08 -20.04
N THR A 11 -6.73 -6.36 -18.98
CA THR A 11 -6.05 -5.16 -18.48
C THR A 11 -5.46 -5.40 -17.09
N VAL A 12 -4.20 -5.03 -16.89
CA VAL A 12 -3.55 -5.07 -15.57
C VAL A 12 -3.08 -3.67 -15.18
N LEU A 13 -3.61 -3.15 -14.07
CA LEU A 13 -3.29 -1.85 -13.50
C LEU A 13 -2.23 -1.99 -12.41
N PHE A 14 -1.05 -1.42 -12.64
CA PHE A 14 0.02 -1.32 -11.65
C PHE A 14 -0.03 0.03 -10.95
N ILE A 15 -0.28 0.04 -9.65
CA ILE A 15 -0.37 1.25 -8.83
C ILE A 15 0.96 1.46 -8.10
N GLY A 16 1.63 2.56 -8.39
CA GLY A 16 2.86 3.00 -7.70
C GLY A 16 2.65 4.23 -6.82
N ALA A 17 3.70 4.66 -6.13
CA ALA A 17 3.61 5.70 -5.11
C ALA A 17 3.12 7.05 -5.65
N GLY A 18 3.37 7.33 -6.94
CA GLY A 18 2.86 8.54 -7.59
C GLY A 18 1.34 8.58 -7.71
N ALA A 19 0.65 7.44 -7.62
CA ALA A 19 -0.80 7.39 -7.77
C ALA A 19 -1.56 7.99 -6.60
N THR A 20 -0.95 8.12 -5.42
CA THR A 20 -1.58 8.72 -4.24
C THR A 20 -0.84 9.95 -3.70
N ALA A 21 0.20 10.41 -4.41
CA ALA A 21 1.01 11.55 -3.99
C ALA A 21 0.19 12.85 -3.84
N GLN A 22 -0.75 13.12 -4.76
CA GLN A 22 -1.63 14.30 -4.68
C GLN A 22 -2.61 14.25 -3.51
N LEU A 23 -2.84 13.07 -2.92
CA LEU A 23 -3.59 12.87 -1.67
C LEU A 23 -2.71 13.07 -0.43
N GLY A 24 -1.42 13.38 -0.60
CA GLY A 24 -0.47 13.57 0.50
C GLY A 24 0.12 12.27 1.03
N MET A 25 -0.04 11.14 0.34
CA MET A 25 0.69 9.91 0.70
C MET A 25 2.18 10.08 0.39
N PRO A 26 3.07 9.78 1.35
CA PRO A 26 4.49 10.07 1.21
C PRO A 26 5.19 9.16 0.20
N GLN A 27 5.77 9.76 -0.83
CA GLN A 27 6.66 9.06 -1.78
C GLN A 27 8.05 8.81 -1.17
N SER A 28 8.86 7.92 -1.76
CA SER A 28 10.15 7.50 -1.20
C SER A 28 11.15 8.66 -0.97
N ASP A 29 11.12 9.69 -1.81
CA ASP A 29 11.94 10.90 -1.65
C ASP A 29 11.53 11.73 -0.43
N LEU A 30 10.22 11.84 -0.19
CA LEU A 30 9.68 12.53 0.96
C LEU A 30 9.91 11.74 2.25
N GLN A 31 9.73 10.41 2.21
CA GLN A 31 10.10 9.53 3.32
C GLN A 31 11.58 9.72 3.68
N THR A 32 12.48 9.73 2.70
CA THR A 32 13.91 9.99 2.90
C THR A 32 14.17 11.31 3.63
N LYS A 33 13.54 12.40 3.19
CA LYS A 33 13.65 13.72 3.86
C LYS A 33 13.17 13.68 5.32
N ILE A 34 12.04 13.01 5.57
CA ILE A 34 11.46 12.88 6.93
C ILE A 34 12.39 12.07 7.83
N PHE A 35 12.86 10.90 7.39
CA PHE A 35 13.73 10.04 8.21
C PHE A 35 15.09 10.67 8.49
N ARG A 36 15.70 11.38 7.53
CA ARG A 36 16.91 12.16 7.80
C ARG A 36 16.67 13.22 8.85
N ALA A 37 15.57 13.95 8.74
CA ALA A 37 15.22 14.96 9.73
C ALA A 37 14.98 14.36 11.11
N PHE A 38 14.25 13.25 11.23
CA PHE A 38 14.05 12.56 12.51
C PHE A 38 15.38 12.11 13.12
N SER A 39 16.34 11.68 12.30
CA SER A 39 17.66 11.27 12.77
C SER A 39 18.63 12.42 13.06
N SER A 40 18.29 13.66 12.68
CA SER A 40 19.20 14.80 12.78
C SER A 40 19.50 15.13 14.24
N ASN A 41 20.78 15.44 14.51
CA ASN A 41 21.26 15.94 15.80
C ASN A 41 21.68 17.41 15.68
N GLU A 42 21.09 18.17 14.75
CA GLU A 42 21.37 19.59 14.57
C GLU A 42 21.18 20.36 15.89
N PRO A 43 22.20 21.10 16.37
CA PRO A 43 22.06 21.95 17.53
C PRO A 43 20.91 22.94 17.33
N ASN A 44 20.05 23.08 18.33
CA ASN A 44 18.89 24.00 18.36
C ASN A 44 17.67 23.60 17.51
N VAL A 45 17.64 22.41 16.92
CA VAL A 45 16.42 21.90 16.25
C VAL A 45 15.69 20.97 17.21
N ARG A 46 14.45 21.33 17.60
CA ARG A 46 13.63 20.46 18.45
C ARG A 46 12.89 19.41 17.62
N LEU A 47 12.69 18.24 18.20
CA LEU A 47 11.90 17.17 17.59
C LEU A 47 10.47 17.63 17.27
N GLU A 48 9.85 18.43 18.13
CA GLU A 48 8.52 18.99 17.87
C GLU A 48 8.50 19.89 16.64
N ASP A 49 9.55 20.68 16.39
CA ASP A 49 9.62 21.55 15.22
C ASP A 49 9.73 20.75 13.92
N ILE A 50 10.42 19.61 13.99
CA ILE A 50 10.51 18.65 12.89
C ILE A 50 9.14 18.03 12.64
N LEU A 51 8.48 17.49 13.67
CA LEU A 51 7.20 16.78 13.58
C LEU A 51 6.02 17.68 13.20
N ALA A 52 6.02 18.93 13.66
CA ALA A 52 5.02 19.95 13.33
C ALA A 52 5.29 20.65 12.00
N ASP A 53 6.42 20.36 11.35
CA ASP A 53 6.89 21.01 10.13
C ASP A 53 6.96 22.55 10.24
N SER A 54 7.27 23.07 11.43
CA SER A 54 7.34 24.50 11.75
C SER A 54 8.65 25.16 11.30
N ARG A 55 9.59 24.38 10.78
CA ARG A 55 10.91 24.85 10.34
C ARG A 55 10.82 25.64 9.03
N PRO A 56 11.78 26.54 8.76
CA PRO A 56 11.84 27.28 7.49
C PRO A 56 11.88 26.36 6.27
N LYS A 57 12.63 25.25 6.37
CA LYS A 57 12.68 24.20 5.35
C LYS A 57 11.67 23.11 5.70
N ARG A 58 10.48 23.21 5.12
CA ARG A 58 9.42 22.20 5.25
C ARG A 58 9.85 20.85 4.69
N ILE A 59 9.64 19.79 5.46
CA ILE A 59 10.04 18.42 5.15
C ILE A 59 8.86 17.48 4.93
N PHE A 60 7.64 17.85 5.33
CA PHE A 60 6.45 17.02 5.11
C PHE A 60 5.79 17.28 3.76
N GLY A 61 6.14 18.36 3.06
CA GLY A 61 5.66 18.63 1.71
C GLY A 61 4.14 18.62 1.62
N MET A 62 3.58 17.65 0.89
CA MET A 62 2.12 17.47 0.74
C MET A 62 1.49 16.58 1.81
N THR A 63 2.30 15.80 2.53
CA THR A 63 1.88 14.97 3.65
C THR A 63 1.54 15.88 4.84
N PRO A 64 0.44 15.65 5.57
CA PRO A 64 0.17 16.40 6.79
C PRO A 64 1.29 16.23 7.81
N ALA A 65 1.66 17.32 8.49
CA ALA A 65 2.49 17.27 9.68
C ALA A 65 1.69 16.70 10.87
N PHE A 66 2.36 16.39 11.97
CA PHE A 66 1.68 16.02 13.22
C PHE A 66 1.19 17.29 13.92
N GLU A 67 -0.04 17.26 14.41
CA GLU A 67 -0.71 18.42 15.02
C GLU A 67 -1.37 18.01 16.35
N GLY A 68 -1.50 18.99 17.27
CA GLY A 68 -2.20 18.84 18.54
C GLY A 68 -1.75 17.63 19.36
N ARG A 69 -2.71 16.82 19.81
CA ARG A 69 -2.43 15.65 20.65
C ARG A 69 -1.55 14.59 19.98
N ASN A 70 -1.65 14.43 18.65
CA ASN A 70 -0.84 13.46 17.93
C ASN A 70 0.63 13.88 17.88
N LEU A 71 0.91 15.18 17.82
CA LEU A 71 2.27 15.74 17.90
C LEU A 71 2.91 15.42 19.26
N GLU A 72 2.20 15.72 20.35
CA GLU A 72 2.66 15.43 21.71
C GLU A 72 2.98 13.95 21.91
N ILE A 73 2.04 13.07 21.51
CA ILE A 73 2.21 11.62 21.63
C ILE A 73 3.41 11.15 20.80
N MET A 74 3.54 11.61 19.56
CA MET A 74 4.64 11.17 18.69
C MET A 74 6.00 11.63 19.21
N ALA A 75 6.11 12.89 19.65
CA ALA A 75 7.35 13.42 20.22
C ALA A 75 7.77 12.66 21.48
N ALA A 76 6.82 12.44 22.41
CA ALA A 76 7.07 11.69 23.63
C ALA A 76 7.41 10.22 23.35
N PHE A 77 6.74 9.60 22.37
CA PHE A 77 7.01 8.24 21.95
C PHE A 77 8.45 8.06 21.42
N ILE A 78 8.87 8.92 20.49
CA ILE A 78 10.24 8.89 19.94
C ILE A 78 11.28 9.10 21.05
N ARG A 79 11.04 10.03 21.98
CA ARG A 79 11.94 10.30 23.12
C ARG A 79 12.16 9.08 23.99
N PHE A 80 11.09 8.46 24.49
CA PHE A 80 11.26 7.28 25.34
C PHE A 80 11.69 6.06 24.53
N LEU A 81 11.48 6.02 23.22
CA LEU A 81 12.18 5.09 22.32
C LEU A 81 13.65 5.50 22.12
N GLY A 82 14.28 6.25 23.03
CA GLY A 82 15.72 6.57 23.05
C GLY A 82 16.21 7.44 21.90
N ASP A 83 15.62 8.63 21.81
CA ASP A 83 16.10 9.71 20.96
C ASP A 83 17.46 10.29 21.41
N ASP A 84 17.78 10.15 22.69
CA ASP A 84 19.09 10.48 23.25
C ASP A 84 20.07 9.30 23.07
N LEU A 85 21.18 9.55 22.39
CA LEU A 85 22.22 8.55 22.11
C LEU A 85 23.13 8.25 23.30
N GLU A 86 23.12 9.09 24.35
CA GLU A 86 23.95 8.89 25.56
C GLU A 86 23.24 8.08 26.63
N LYS A 87 21.92 7.99 26.53
CA LYS A 87 21.08 7.32 27.51
C LYS A 87 21.23 5.80 27.43
N ASP A 88 21.32 5.14 28.59
CA ASP A 88 21.23 3.69 28.64
C ASP A 88 19.84 3.24 28.23
N TRP A 89 19.76 2.66 27.04
CA TRP A 89 18.55 2.10 26.44
C TRP A 89 17.82 1.11 27.36
N ASN A 90 18.54 0.42 28.25
CA ASN A 90 17.98 -0.62 29.10
C ASN A 90 17.40 -0.10 30.42
N VAL A 91 17.56 1.19 30.73
CA VAL A 91 17.08 1.82 31.94
C VAL A 91 15.96 2.79 31.59
N VAL A 92 14.85 2.69 32.33
CA VAL A 92 13.75 3.66 32.27
C VAL A 92 13.96 4.66 33.40
N ASP A 93 14.17 5.92 33.09
CA ASP A 93 14.33 6.99 34.09
C ASP A 93 13.06 7.85 34.21
N GLU A 94 13.13 8.90 35.03
CA GLU A 94 11.99 9.81 35.26
C GLU A 94 11.53 10.52 34.00
N ASP A 95 12.45 10.88 33.09
CA ASP A 95 12.09 11.52 31.81
C ASP A 95 11.33 10.56 30.90
N ASP A 96 11.72 9.28 30.87
CA ASP A 96 10.97 8.25 30.15
C ASP A 96 9.58 8.04 30.74
N MET A 97 9.49 8.04 32.07
CA MET A 97 8.21 7.90 32.77
C MET A 97 7.30 9.11 32.49
N ALA A 98 7.84 10.32 32.47
CA ALA A 98 7.10 11.53 32.10
C ALA A 98 6.60 11.47 30.65
N ASN A 99 7.46 11.11 29.69
CA ASN A 99 7.05 10.91 28.29
C ASN A 99 6.03 9.76 28.15
N GLY A 100 6.20 8.70 28.93
CA GLY A 100 5.25 7.59 29.02
C GLY A 100 3.87 8.03 29.50
N ARG A 101 3.79 8.91 30.50
CA ARG A 101 2.53 9.50 31.00
C ARG A 101 1.88 10.42 29.97
N ILE A 102 2.67 11.17 29.20
CA ILE A 102 2.16 11.92 28.04
C ILE A 102 1.50 10.96 27.05
N VAL A 103 2.10 9.80 26.76
CA VAL A 103 1.56 8.87 25.76
C VAL A 103 0.37 8.06 26.26
N PHE A 104 0.45 7.51 27.48
CA PHE A 104 -0.49 6.51 28.00
C PHE A 104 -1.45 7.04 29.07
N GLY A 105 -1.24 8.25 29.58
CA GLY A 105 -2.06 8.91 30.59
C GLY A 105 -1.41 8.94 31.98
N GLU A 106 -1.77 9.96 32.77
CA GLU A 106 -1.20 10.22 34.10
C GLU A 106 -1.57 9.18 35.17
N ASN A 107 -2.73 8.53 35.01
CA ASN A 107 -3.28 7.61 36.01
C ASN A 107 -2.78 6.17 35.84
N VAL A 108 -1.81 5.94 34.96
CA VAL A 108 -1.27 4.61 34.69
C VAL A 108 -0.30 4.21 35.82
N ASP A 109 -0.46 2.98 36.32
CA ASP A 109 0.44 2.37 37.29
C ASP A 109 1.90 2.38 36.80
N GLU A 110 2.83 2.80 37.68
CA GLU A 110 4.23 3.01 37.35
C GLU A 110 4.90 1.73 36.82
N ARG A 111 4.64 0.59 37.48
CA ARG A 111 5.23 -0.70 37.10
C ARG A 111 4.76 -1.12 35.72
N THR A 112 3.48 -0.94 35.43
CA THR A 112 2.87 -1.25 34.13
C THR A 112 3.47 -0.35 33.04
N LEU A 113 3.57 0.95 33.30
CA LEU A 113 4.15 1.91 32.36
C LEU A 113 5.63 1.60 32.05
N ARG A 114 6.44 1.39 33.09
CA ARG A 114 7.85 1.03 32.98
C ARG A 114 8.05 -0.25 32.17
N SER A 115 7.23 -1.27 32.44
CA SER A 115 7.26 -2.53 31.69
C SER A 115 6.92 -2.32 30.21
N ARG A 116 5.93 -1.46 29.91
CA ARG A 116 5.52 -1.19 28.52
C ARG A 116 6.60 -0.43 27.75
N ILE A 117 7.23 0.58 28.35
CA ILE A 117 8.35 1.31 27.73
C ILE A 117 9.47 0.34 27.35
N MET A 118 9.87 -0.53 28.27
CA MET A 118 10.91 -1.53 28.01
C MET A 118 10.54 -2.52 26.92
N GLU A 119 9.29 -2.95 26.86
CA GLU A 119 8.80 -3.83 25.80
C GLU A 119 8.88 -3.13 24.43
N LEU A 120 8.41 -1.89 24.34
CA LEU A 120 8.45 -1.10 23.11
C LEU A 120 9.88 -0.89 22.61
N ARG A 121 10.80 -0.60 23.52
CA ARG A 121 12.24 -0.51 23.21
C ARG A 121 12.85 -1.83 22.72
N ARG A 122 12.38 -2.96 23.24
CA ARG A 122 12.87 -4.27 22.79
C ARG A 122 12.34 -4.66 21.42
N GLU A 123 11.22 -4.08 21.00
CA GLU A 123 10.60 -4.35 19.71
C GLU A 123 11.00 -3.34 18.63
N TYR A 124 11.13 -2.06 19.00
CA TYR A 124 11.39 -0.92 18.11
C TYR A 124 12.63 -0.16 18.58
N ASP A 125 13.78 -0.49 17.99
CA ASP A 125 15.07 0.07 18.40
C ASP A 125 15.40 1.34 17.60
N TRP A 126 14.72 2.44 17.97
CA TRP A 126 14.94 3.75 17.35
C TRP A 126 16.37 4.26 17.58
N ASN A 127 16.96 4.04 18.77
CA ASN A 127 18.35 4.43 19.04
C ASN A 127 19.34 3.80 18.05
N ALA A 128 19.18 2.52 17.70
CA ALA A 128 19.99 1.88 16.67
C ALA A 128 19.71 2.46 15.28
N LEU A 129 18.42 2.60 14.90
CA LEU A 129 18.04 3.13 13.59
C LEU A 129 18.56 4.57 13.38
N LYS A 130 18.44 5.42 14.39
CA LYS A 130 18.94 6.81 14.40
C LYS A 130 20.45 6.88 14.16
N GLN A 131 21.22 5.90 14.63
CA GLN A 131 22.66 5.83 14.40
C GLN A 131 23.04 5.21 13.04
N ILE A 132 22.18 4.35 12.47
CA ILE A 132 22.40 3.73 11.15
C ILE A 132 22.13 4.72 10.01
N ILE A 133 21.09 5.55 10.12
CA ILE A 133 20.68 6.50 9.06
C ILE A 133 21.86 7.40 8.58
N PRO A 134 22.65 8.03 9.46
CA PRO A 134 23.78 8.87 9.05
C PRO A 134 24.94 8.13 8.35
N VAL A 135 25.00 6.79 8.43
CA VAL A 135 26.03 5.99 7.76
C VAL A 135 25.67 5.75 6.28
N CYS A 136 24.40 5.88 5.92
CA CYS A 136 23.96 5.69 4.54
C CYS A 136 24.41 6.84 3.64
N PRO A 137 24.72 6.58 2.36
CA PRO A 137 25.11 7.62 1.39
C PRO A 137 24.10 8.77 1.37
N HIS A 138 24.59 9.99 1.12
CA HIS A 138 23.75 11.17 0.98
C HIS A 138 24.23 11.98 -0.22
N ASP A 139 23.69 11.62 -1.38
CA ASP A 139 23.97 12.31 -2.64
C ASP A 139 22.79 13.23 -2.97
N GLU A 140 23.03 14.54 -2.99
CA GLU A 140 22.00 15.52 -3.32
C GLU A 140 21.40 15.23 -4.71
N GLY A 141 20.10 14.93 -4.74
CA GLY A 141 19.35 14.64 -5.97
C GLY A 141 19.16 13.15 -6.30
N GLU A 142 19.96 12.24 -5.72
CA GLU A 142 19.86 10.78 -5.93
C GLU A 142 19.70 9.99 -4.63
N ASP A 143 19.51 10.70 -3.51
CA ASP A 143 19.31 10.13 -2.18
C ASP A 143 18.07 9.23 -2.10
N ASN A 144 18.29 7.96 -1.76
CA ASN A 144 17.25 6.98 -1.48
C ASN A 144 17.58 6.25 -0.18
N LEU A 145 17.53 7.01 0.92
CA LEU A 145 17.83 6.51 2.27
C LEU A 145 17.06 5.23 2.61
N ILE A 146 15.77 5.16 2.27
CA ILE A 146 14.94 4.00 2.60
C ILE A 146 15.55 2.73 2.01
N ARG A 147 15.89 2.76 0.72
CA ARG A 147 16.56 1.63 0.05
C ARG A 147 17.89 1.30 0.70
N ASP A 148 18.69 2.30 1.02
CA ASP A 148 20.05 2.11 1.51
C ASP A 148 20.08 1.53 2.93
N VAL A 149 19.21 2.01 3.82
CA VAL A 149 19.06 1.47 5.18
C VAL A 149 18.59 0.01 5.14
N TYR A 150 17.56 -0.30 4.35
CA TYR A 150 17.09 -1.69 4.23
C TYR A 150 18.17 -2.60 3.65
N THR A 151 18.84 -2.18 2.58
CA THR A 151 19.92 -2.96 1.97
C THR A 151 21.04 -3.23 2.94
N MET A 152 21.44 -2.23 3.75
CA MET A 152 22.47 -2.39 4.76
C MET A 152 22.05 -3.35 5.87
N ILE A 153 20.84 -3.19 6.41
CA ILE A 153 20.31 -4.05 7.48
C ILE A 153 20.14 -5.49 7.00
N ASP A 154 19.47 -5.71 5.86
CA ASP A 154 19.16 -7.05 5.36
C ASP A 154 20.44 -7.81 4.97
N MET A 155 21.43 -7.12 4.37
CA MET A 155 22.75 -7.69 4.11
C MET A 155 23.43 -8.16 5.41
N LYS A 156 23.42 -7.32 6.44
CA LYS A 156 24.08 -7.62 7.72
C LYS A 156 23.36 -8.70 8.51
N LEU A 157 22.03 -8.76 8.44
CA LEU A 157 21.23 -9.85 8.99
C LEU A 157 21.57 -11.19 8.32
N ARG A 158 21.61 -11.23 6.99
CA ARG A 158 21.97 -12.44 6.22
C ARG A 158 23.36 -12.94 6.61
N ASP A 159 24.32 -12.02 6.74
CA ASP A 159 25.71 -12.35 7.02
C ASP A 159 25.97 -12.53 8.53
N LYS A 160 24.95 -12.37 9.39
CA LYS A 160 25.02 -12.44 10.87
C LYS A 160 26.05 -11.48 11.47
N GLN A 161 26.17 -10.27 10.91
CA GLN A 161 27.12 -9.24 11.30
C GLN A 161 26.44 -8.00 11.90
N GLY A 162 27.19 -7.25 12.72
CA GLY A 162 26.77 -5.95 13.21
C GLY A 162 27.13 -4.80 12.26
N ILE A 163 26.58 -3.61 12.54
CA ILE A 163 26.87 -2.37 11.80
C ILE A 163 27.75 -1.47 12.67
N LYS A 164 28.89 -1.03 12.15
CA LYS A 164 29.72 -0.01 12.81
C LYS A 164 29.15 1.37 12.52
N VAL A 165 28.87 2.13 13.56
CA VAL A 165 28.34 3.49 13.50
C VAL A 165 29.25 4.43 14.28
N ARG A 166 29.19 5.75 14.01
CA ARG A 166 29.85 6.74 14.86
C ARG A 166 28.91 7.13 15.99
N GLY A 167 29.35 6.91 17.23
CA GLY A 167 28.69 7.47 18.40
C GLY A 167 28.92 8.99 18.50
N LYS A 168 28.21 9.64 19.42
CA LYS A 168 28.21 11.10 19.60
C LYS A 168 29.62 11.69 19.87
N ASN A 169 30.48 10.95 20.57
CA ASN A 169 31.87 11.36 20.87
C ASN A 169 32.87 11.02 19.74
N GLY A 170 32.39 10.62 18.56
CA GLY A 170 33.23 10.19 17.44
C GLY A 170 33.76 8.75 17.55
N ASN A 171 33.55 8.08 18.69
CA ASN A 171 33.91 6.68 18.90
C ASN A 171 33.11 5.75 17.98
N VAL A 172 33.75 4.69 17.51
CA VAL A 172 33.06 3.66 16.72
C VAL A 172 32.29 2.74 17.66
N VAL A 173 30.98 2.67 17.48
CA VAL A 173 30.07 1.78 18.21
C VAL A 173 29.63 0.66 17.27
N LEU A 174 29.54 -0.57 17.78
CA LEU A 174 28.98 -1.69 17.04
C LEU A 174 27.51 -1.86 17.43
N ILE A 175 26.60 -1.68 16.47
CA ILE A 175 25.22 -2.14 16.60
C ILE A 175 25.22 -3.65 16.36
N GLU A 176 24.95 -4.41 17.41
CA GLU A 176 24.95 -5.88 17.39
C GLU A 176 23.90 -6.48 16.44
N PRO A 177 24.14 -7.67 15.86
CA PRO A 177 23.22 -8.32 14.93
C PRO A 177 21.79 -8.51 15.48
N ASN A 178 21.65 -8.79 16.78
CA ASN A 178 20.37 -8.98 17.48
C ASN A 178 19.52 -7.69 17.59
N ARG A 179 20.10 -6.51 17.38
CA ARG A 179 19.42 -5.21 17.38
C ARG A 179 18.87 -4.84 16.00
N LEU A 180 19.48 -5.37 14.94
CA LEU A 180 19.13 -5.04 13.55
C LEU A 180 17.67 -5.36 13.18
N PRO A 181 17.05 -6.49 13.59
CA PRO A 181 15.63 -6.73 13.32
C PRO A 181 14.72 -5.68 13.97
N LYS A 182 15.11 -5.18 15.14
CA LYS A 182 14.32 -4.19 15.91
C LYS A 182 14.44 -2.79 15.31
N ALA A 183 15.61 -2.44 14.78
CA ALA A 183 15.81 -1.22 14.00
C ALA A 183 14.97 -1.28 12.71
N ARG A 184 14.94 -2.45 12.04
CA ARG A 184 14.07 -2.71 10.87
C ARG A 184 12.59 -2.55 11.22
N ASN A 185 12.16 -3.12 12.35
CA ASN A 185 10.78 -2.97 12.83
C ASN A 185 10.42 -1.51 13.12
N CYS A 186 11.36 -0.73 13.67
CA CYS A 186 11.16 0.70 13.90
C CYS A 186 10.97 1.48 12.59
N LEU A 187 11.74 1.16 11.55
CA LEU A 187 11.59 1.76 10.22
C LEU A 187 10.22 1.46 9.63
N VAL A 188 9.79 0.19 9.67
CA VAL A 188 8.43 -0.23 9.27
C VAL A 188 7.35 0.52 10.05
N LEU A 189 7.48 0.59 11.37
CA LEU A 189 6.50 1.27 12.24
C LEU A 189 6.34 2.74 11.86
N PHE A 190 7.44 3.48 11.74
CA PHE A 190 7.39 4.90 11.42
C PHE A 190 6.88 5.15 10.01
N THR A 191 7.25 4.32 9.02
CA THR A 191 6.64 4.39 7.68
C THR A 191 5.12 4.23 7.76
N ASN A 192 4.62 3.24 8.52
CA ASN A 192 3.19 3.01 8.69
C ASN A 192 2.49 4.18 9.39
N ILE A 193 3.11 4.77 10.41
CA ILE A 193 2.57 5.94 11.12
C ILE A 193 2.46 7.14 10.17
N ILE A 194 3.45 7.39 9.31
CA ILE A 194 3.40 8.52 8.36
C ILE A 194 2.29 8.32 7.32
N PHE A 195 2.14 7.10 6.76
CA PHE A 195 1.01 6.78 5.88
C PHE A 195 -0.34 6.94 6.60
N ALA A 196 -0.44 6.51 7.86
CA ALA A 196 -1.66 6.67 8.63
C ALA A 196 -1.95 8.13 8.98
N ASN A 197 -0.94 8.99 9.21
CA ASN A 197 -1.14 10.42 9.39
C ASN A 197 -1.69 11.06 8.10
N ALA A 198 -1.18 10.66 6.94
CA ALA A 198 -1.69 11.10 5.64
C ALA A 198 -3.17 10.71 5.47
N TRP A 199 -3.51 9.44 5.72
CA TRP A 199 -4.89 8.97 5.69
C TRP A 199 -5.78 9.71 6.71
N TYR A 200 -5.29 9.91 7.94
CA TYR A 200 -6.03 10.63 8.97
C TYR A 200 -6.37 12.05 8.52
N GLY A 201 -5.42 12.77 7.93
CA GLY A 201 -5.67 14.06 7.29
C GLY A 201 -6.78 14.00 6.24
N LEU A 202 -6.73 13.02 5.32
CA LEU A 202 -7.76 12.82 4.29
C LEU A 202 -9.14 12.54 4.91
N SER A 203 -9.20 11.66 5.90
CA SER A 203 -10.44 11.27 6.58
C SER A 203 -11.13 12.45 7.29
N LYS A 204 -10.33 13.43 7.74
CA LYS A 204 -10.80 14.69 8.34
C LYS A 204 -11.01 15.82 7.31
N GLY A 205 -10.96 15.52 6.01
CA GLY A 205 -11.30 16.45 4.95
C GLY A 205 -10.14 17.27 4.35
N LYS A 206 -8.88 17.04 4.77
CA LYS A 206 -7.74 17.61 4.03
C LYS A 206 -7.77 17.06 2.60
N ARG A 207 -7.67 17.92 1.58
CA ARG A 207 -7.70 17.54 0.15
C ARG A 207 -9.00 16.86 -0.31
N ALA A 208 -10.14 17.23 0.30
CA ALA A 208 -11.44 16.63 -0.02
C ALA A 208 -11.78 16.66 -1.52
N GLU A 209 -11.49 17.75 -2.21
CA GLU A 209 -11.76 17.88 -3.65
C GLU A 209 -10.98 16.85 -4.48
N GLN A 210 -9.66 16.71 -4.23
CA GLN A 210 -8.83 15.72 -4.91
C GLN A 210 -9.29 14.31 -4.55
N PHE A 211 -9.56 14.04 -3.27
CA PHE A 211 -10.04 12.74 -2.81
C PHE A 211 -11.34 12.32 -3.49
N GLN A 212 -12.28 13.24 -3.68
CA GLN A 212 -13.53 12.96 -4.37
C GLN A 212 -13.37 12.55 -5.83
N LYS A 213 -12.31 13.00 -6.53
CA LYS A 213 -12.02 12.50 -7.88
C LYS A 213 -11.69 11.00 -7.87
N TYR A 214 -10.96 10.51 -6.87
CA TYR A 214 -10.68 9.07 -6.71
C TYR A 214 -11.94 8.27 -6.39
N VAL A 215 -12.80 8.81 -5.50
CA VAL A 215 -14.09 8.18 -5.16
C VAL A 215 -14.94 8.02 -6.43
N ARG A 216 -15.10 9.08 -7.22
CA ARG A 216 -15.87 9.05 -8.48
C ARG A 216 -15.29 8.05 -9.48
N PHE A 217 -13.97 8.04 -9.65
CA PHE A 217 -13.29 7.07 -10.51
C PHE A 217 -13.59 5.62 -10.08
N MET A 218 -13.50 5.30 -8.79
CA MET A 218 -13.77 3.96 -8.27
C MET A 218 -15.24 3.55 -8.35
N ASP A 219 -16.15 4.47 -8.05
CA ASP A 219 -17.59 4.24 -8.21
C ASP A 219 -17.96 3.94 -9.67
N CYS A 220 -17.34 4.65 -10.61
CA CYS A 220 -17.56 4.42 -12.03
C CYS A 220 -16.97 3.08 -12.48
N LEU A 221 -15.74 2.75 -12.02
CA LEU A 221 -15.11 1.45 -12.28
C LEU A 221 -15.99 0.27 -11.81
N ALA A 222 -16.50 0.32 -10.57
CA ALA A 222 -17.37 -0.72 -10.02
C ALA A 222 -18.65 -0.89 -10.86
N ARG A 223 -19.30 0.21 -11.25
CA ARG A 223 -20.49 0.17 -12.14
C ARG A 223 -20.16 -0.41 -13.52
N MET A 224 -19.02 -0.04 -14.09
CA MET A 224 -18.56 -0.60 -15.38
C MET A 224 -18.34 -2.11 -15.30
N MET A 225 -17.70 -2.59 -14.24
CA MET A 225 -17.50 -4.03 -14.01
C MET A 225 -18.85 -4.77 -13.89
N GLN A 226 -19.90 -4.11 -13.38
CA GLN A 226 -21.24 -4.72 -13.21
C GLN A 226 -21.95 -4.80 -14.55
N LYS A 227 -21.91 -3.72 -15.34
CA LYS A 227 -22.40 -3.68 -16.73
C LYS A 227 -21.70 -4.71 -17.61
N GLU A 228 -20.38 -4.85 -17.46
CA GLU A 228 -19.62 -5.90 -18.14
C GLU A 228 -20.16 -7.30 -17.78
N GLY A 229 -20.54 -7.52 -16.51
CA GLY A 229 -21.11 -8.79 -16.07
C GLY A 229 -22.42 -9.11 -16.80
N GLY A 230 -23.30 -8.11 -16.94
CA GLY A 230 -24.51 -8.24 -17.75
C GLY A 230 -24.22 -8.56 -19.22
N ARG A 231 -23.22 -7.91 -19.83
CA ARG A 231 -22.80 -8.20 -21.21
C ARG A 231 -22.21 -9.61 -21.38
N PHE A 232 -21.47 -10.09 -20.39
CA PHE A 232 -20.81 -11.39 -20.44
C PHE A 232 -21.75 -12.54 -20.14
N ALA A 233 -22.81 -12.32 -19.35
CA ALA A 233 -23.82 -13.32 -19.02
C ALA A 233 -24.51 -13.91 -20.26
N SER A 234 -24.65 -13.12 -21.34
CA SER A 234 -25.25 -13.58 -22.61
C SER A 234 -24.24 -14.24 -23.56
N ARG A 235 -22.93 -14.11 -23.30
CA ARG A 235 -21.85 -14.61 -24.17
C ARG A 235 -21.15 -15.85 -23.62
N TYR A 236 -21.10 -16.01 -22.31
CA TYR A 236 -20.29 -17.03 -21.64
C TYR A 236 -21.08 -17.77 -20.57
N ASP A 237 -20.70 -19.02 -20.33
CA ASP A 237 -21.23 -19.78 -19.20
C ASP A 237 -20.82 -19.14 -17.86
N ARG A 238 -21.75 -19.09 -16.91
CA ARG A 238 -21.57 -18.41 -15.61
C ARG A 238 -20.50 -19.07 -14.73
N THR A 239 -20.22 -20.35 -14.94
CA THR A 239 -19.18 -21.09 -14.24
C THR A 239 -17.83 -21.05 -14.99
N SER A 240 -17.77 -20.39 -16.15
CA SER A 240 -16.53 -20.25 -16.91
C SER A 240 -15.68 -19.06 -16.42
N PRO A 241 -14.33 -19.17 -16.42
CA PRO A 241 -13.45 -18.05 -16.11
C PRO A 241 -13.70 -16.82 -17.00
N ALA A 242 -14.14 -17.05 -18.24
CA ALA A 242 -14.47 -15.99 -19.18
C ALA A 242 -15.59 -15.08 -18.67
N PHE A 243 -16.56 -15.64 -17.93
CA PHE A 243 -17.60 -14.88 -17.25
C PHE A 243 -17.13 -14.36 -15.89
N TYR A 244 -16.76 -15.26 -14.98
CA TYR A 244 -16.68 -14.90 -13.56
C TYR A 244 -15.43 -14.06 -13.23
N ARG A 245 -14.37 -14.10 -14.02
CA ARG A 245 -13.22 -13.19 -13.84
C ARG A 245 -13.53 -11.82 -14.44
N GLN A 246 -13.18 -10.75 -13.74
CA GLN A 246 -13.19 -9.40 -14.29
C GLN A 246 -12.15 -9.26 -15.42
N SER A 247 -12.34 -8.30 -16.31
CA SER A 247 -11.38 -7.97 -17.38
C SER A 247 -10.20 -7.12 -16.90
N THR A 248 -10.31 -6.52 -15.71
CA THR A 248 -9.24 -5.74 -15.07
C THR A 248 -8.73 -6.43 -13.80
N SER A 249 -7.42 -6.41 -13.60
CA SER A 249 -6.76 -6.72 -12.33
C SER A 249 -5.94 -5.55 -11.83
N ILE A 250 -5.84 -5.42 -10.51
CA ILE A 250 -5.09 -4.36 -9.84
C ILE A 250 -3.95 -4.97 -9.05
N ILE A 251 -2.73 -4.49 -9.31
CA ILE A 251 -1.53 -4.84 -8.56
C ILE A 251 -0.98 -3.54 -7.97
N THR A 252 -0.99 -3.42 -6.66
CA THR A 252 -0.39 -2.27 -5.98
C THR A 252 1.01 -2.63 -5.49
N LEU A 253 1.93 -1.69 -5.74
CA LEU A 253 3.29 -1.66 -5.21
C LEU A 253 3.39 -0.70 -4.02
N ASN A 254 2.29 -0.03 -3.68
CA ASN A 254 2.16 0.80 -2.48
C ASN A 254 1.81 -0.05 -1.26
N PHE A 255 2.19 0.46 -0.10
CA PHE A 255 1.86 -0.14 1.19
C PHE A 255 0.50 0.29 1.75
N GLU A 256 -0.02 1.44 1.30
CA GLU A 256 -1.29 2.01 1.74
C GLU A 256 -2.51 1.43 1.00
N ILE A 257 -3.70 1.60 1.56
CA ILE A 257 -4.94 0.95 1.10
C ILE A 257 -5.94 1.88 0.40
N VAL A 258 -5.59 3.10 0.01
CA VAL A 258 -6.52 4.09 -0.58
C VAL A 258 -7.34 3.48 -1.72
N PHE A 259 -6.66 2.92 -2.73
CA PHE A 259 -7.33 2.32 -3.88
C PHE A 259 -8.18 1.11 -3.50
N LEU A 260 -7.66 0.25 -2.61
CA LEU A 260 -8.41 -0.91 -2.11
C LEU A 260 -9.69 -0.46 -1.40
N TRP A 261 -9.57 0.48 -0.46
CA TRP A 261 -10.68 0.93 0.38
C TRP A 261 -11.77 1.60 -0.44
N LEU A 262 -11.40 2.45 -1.39
CA LEU A 262 -12.34 3.11 -2.28
C LEU A 262 -13.05 2.10 -3.19
N LEU A 263 -12.33 1.14 -3.78
CA LEU A 263 -12.94 0.09 -4.58
C LEU A 263 -13.85 -0.81 -3.74
N PHE A 264 -13.49 -1.08 -2.48
CA PHE A 264 -14.28 -1.93 -1.60
C PHE A 264 -15.62 -1.26 -1.22
N ASN A 265 -15.60 0.06 -0.95
CA ASN A 265 -16.81 0.83 -0.73
C ASN A 265 -17.65 0.94 -2.01
N ALA A 266 -17.03 1.15 -3.18
CA ALA A 266 -17.71 1.18 -4.48
C ALA A 266 -18.40 -0.15 -4.81
N ASN A 267 -17.69 -1.28 -4.66
CA ASN A 267 -18.24 -2.63 -4.84
C ASN A 267 -19.41 -2.90 -3.89
N ARG A 268 -19.29 -2.49 -2.62
CA ARG A 268 -20.39 -2.59 -1.65
C ARG A 268 -21.62 -1.80 -2.10
N ARG A 269 -21.44 -0.55 -2.56
CA ARG A 269 -22.54 0.29 -3.07
C ARG A 269 -23.25 -0.38 -4.25
N VAL A 270 -22.52 -0.89 -5.24
CA VAL A 270 -23.14 -1.52 -6.43
C VAL A 270 -23.77 -2.88 -6.11
N ASN A 271 -23.21 -3.67 -5.18
CA ASN A 271 -23.80 -4.92 -4.71
C ASN A 271 -25.11 -4.66 -3.94
N HIS A 272 -25.22 -3.56 -3.20
CA HIS A 272 -26.43 -3.17 -2.50
C HIS A 272 -27.49 -2.52 -3.41
N ALA A 273 -27.06 -1.88 -4.49
CA ALA A 273 -27.97 -1.28 -5.48
C ALA A 273 -28.87 -2.33 -6.19
N GLY A 274 -28.49 -3.61 -6.17
CA GLY A 274 -29.33 -4.70 -6.64
C GLY A 274 -29.46 -4.77 -8.16
N PHE A 275 -28.35 -5.03 -8.86
CA PHE A 275 -28.38 -5.30 -10.30
C PHE A 275 -28.73 -6.77 -10.53
N TYR A 276 -29.78 -7.04 -11.30
CA TYR A 276 -30.23 -8.39 -11.62
C TYR A 276 -30.05 -8.69 -13.10
N LEU A 277 -29.61 -9.91 -13.42
CA LEU A 277 -29.56 -10.40 -14.78
C LEU A 277 -30.99 -10.58 -15.33
N PRO A 278 -31.35 -9.97 -16.46
CA PRO A 278 -32.72 -10.02 -16.99
C PRO A 278 -33.23 -11.45 -17.24
N GLU A 279 -32.37 -12.35 -17.73
CA GLU A 279 -32.77 -13.68 -18.16
C GLU A 279 -33.03 -14.64 -17.00
N THR A 280 -32.35 -14.45 -15.86
CA THR A 280 -32.36 -15.39 -14.73
C THR A 280 -32.89 -14.79 -13.44
N SER A 281 -33.07 -13.46 -13.40
CA SER A 281 -33.37 -12.71 -12.17
C SER A 281 -32.37 -12.96 -11.03
N GLN A 282 -31.14 -13.38 -11.36
CA GLN A 282 -30.06 -13.54 -10.38
C GLN A 282 -29.37 -12.22 -10.12
N LYS A 283 -28.92 -12.03 -8.87
CA LYS A 283 -28.30 -10.79 -8.43
C LYS A 283 -26.81 -10.79 -8.75
N MET A 284 -26.34 -9.86 -9.57
CA MET A 284 -24.92 -9.71 -9.89
C MET A 284 -24.17 -9.11 -8.71
N GLU A 285 -23.16 -9.82 -8.21
CA GLU A 285 -22.30 -9.37 -7.12
C GLU A 285 -20.83 -9.37 -7.53
N GLN A 286 -20.10 -8.39 -7.03
CA GLN A 286 -18.68 -8.20 -7.28
C GLN A 286 -17.87 -8.48 -6.03
N TRP A 287 -16.78 -9.22 -6.22
CA TRP A 287 -15.87 -9.63 -5.17
C TRP A 287 -14.43 -9.31 -5.56
N LEU A 288 -13.56 -9.24 -4.56
CA LEU A 288 -12.13 -9.06 -4.75
C LEU A 288 -11.39 -10.30 -4.24
N ASP A 289 -10.42 -10.73 -5.03
CA ASP A 289 -9.45 -11.75 -4.66
C ASP A 289 -8.14 -11.08 -4.22
N PHE A 290 -7.66 -11.39 -3.02
CA PHE A 290 -6.39 -10.91 -2.49
C PHE A 290 -5.22 -11.87 -2.77
N GLY A 291 -5.47 -12.97 -3.49
CA GLY A 291 -4.47 -13.98 -3.86
C GLY A 291 -4.25 -15.02 -2.78
N VAL A 292 -4.91 -14.89 -1.62
CA VAL A 292 -4.90 -15.94 -0.59
C VAL A 292 -6.21 -16.09 0.17
N PRO A 293 -6.59 -17.34 0.47
CA PRO A 293 -7.66 -17.63 1.40
C PRO A 293 -7.34 -17.06 2.78
N SER A 294 -8.15 -16.10 3.19
CA SER A 294 -7.99 -15.38 4.44
C SER A 294 -9.33 -15.17 5.12
N LYS A 295 -9.31 -15.24 6.45
CA LYS A 295 -10.42 -14.79 7.26
C LYS A 295 -10.27 -13.29 7.43
N SER A 296 -11.36 -12.61 7.73
CA SER A 296 -11.30 -11.26 8.26
C SER A 296 -12.41 -11.04 9.26
N ARG A 297 -12.25 -9.99 10.04
CA ARG A 297 -13.35 -9.49 10.84
C ARG A 297 -14.35 -8.83 9.92
N LYS A 298 -15.62 -8.92 10.29
CA LYS A 298 -16.66 -8.15 9.63
C LYS A 298 -16.44 -6.66 9.94
N ILE A 299 -16.45 -5.83 8.91
CA ILE A 299 -16.47 -4.36 9.06
C ILE A 299 -17.87 -3.99 9.54
N SER A 300 -17.98 -3.71 10.84
CA SER A 300 -19.25 -3.38 11.51
C SER A 300 -19.00 -2.64 12.82
N ALA A 301 -19.70 -1.52 12.98
CA ALA A 301 -19.71 -0.75 14.22
C ALA A 301 -20.40 -1.50 15.37
N VAL A 302 -21.08 -2.61 15.06
CA VAL A 302 -21.80 -3.42 16.06
C VAL A 302 -20.84 -4.39 16.75
N SER A 303 -20.70 -4.29 18.07
CA SER A 303 -19.80 -5.12 18.89
C SER A 303 -19.94 -6.62 18.67
N ARG A 304 -21.18 -7.13 18.62
CA ARG A 304 -21.47 -8.55 18.42
C ARG A 304 -20.95 -9.11 17.09
N ASP A 305 -20.81 -8.28 16.06
CA ASP A 305 -20.35 -8.70 14.73
C ASP A 305 -18.84 -9.02 14.71
N ARG A 306 -18.10 -8.57 15.73
CA ARG A 306 -16.66 -8.84 15.91
C ARG A 306 -16.39 -9.84 17.04
N SER A 307 -17.42 -10.52 17.53
CA SER A 307 -17.27 -11.60 18.52
C SER A 307 -16.49 -12.79 17.94
N THR A 308 -15.83 -13.55 18.83
CA THR A 308 -15.15 -14.79 18.46
C THR A 308 -16.09 -15.73 17.70
N GLY A 309 -15.65 -16.20 16.53
CA GLY A 309 -16.45 -17.07 15.66
C GLY A 309 -17.23 -16.35 14.55
N ARG A 310 -17.30 -15.02 14.56
CA ARG A 310 -17.92 -14.23 13.48
C ARG A 310 -16.85 -13.68 12.55
N PHE A 311 -16.77 -14.24 11.35
CA PHE A 311 -15.78 -13.88 10.36
C PHE A 311 -16.42 -13.62 9.00
N SER A 312 -15.81 -12.73 8.25
CA SER A 312 -15.92 -12.68 6.80
C SER A 312 -14.81 -13.55 6.21
N TYR A 313 -15.07 -14.13 5.05
CA TYR A 313 -14.08 -14.90 4.31
C TYR A 313 -13.76 -14.13 3.03
N SER A 314 -12.48 -14.07 2.68
CA SER A 314 -12.08 -13.67 1.34
C SER A 314 -12.80 -14.56 0.34
N GLN A 315 -13.26 -13.98 -0.76
CA GLN A 315 -13.77 -14.76 -1.88
C GLN A 315 -12.58 -15.12 -2.77
N ASP A 316 -12.63 -16.32 -3.33
CA ASP A 316 -11.68 -16.79 -4.34
C ASP A 316 -12.47 -17.30 -5.56
N GLU A 317 -11.75 -17.73 -6.59
CA GLU A 317 -12.41 -18.26 -7.79
C GLU A 317 -13.26 -19.50 -7.50
N THR A 318 -12.87 -20.32 -6.53
CA THR A 318 -13.62 -21.54 -6.19
C THR A 318 -14.95 -21.18 -5.55
N SER A 319 -14.98 -20.20 -4.63
CA SER A 319 -16.21 -19.76 -3.99
C SER A 319 -17.17 -19.12 -4.99
N VAL A 320 -16.65 -18.33 -5.94
CA VAL A 320 -17.46 -17.71 -6.99
C VAL A 320 -17.96 -18.75 -8.00
N PHE A 321 -17.12 -19.69 -8.42
CA PHE A 321 -17.54 -20.80 -9.29
C PHE A 321 -18.72 -21.55 -8.69
N ARG A 322 -18.63 -21.93 -7.41
CA ARG A 322 -19.69 -22.65 -6.69
C ARG A 322 -20.96 -21.83 -6.53
N ALA A 323 -20.84 -20.53 -6.24
CA ALA A 323 -22.00 -19.64 -6.16
C ALA A 323 -22.74 -19.58 -7.50
N ASN A 324 -22.01 -19.57 -8.61
CA ASN A 324 -22.55 -19.45 -9.96
C ASN A 324 -23.20 -20.74 -10.48
N GLU A 325 -22.99 -21.90 -9.84
CA GLU A 325 -23.72 -23.14 -10.15
C GLU A 325 -25.19 -23.03 -9.73
N CYS A 326 -25.51 -22.22 -8.72
CA CYS A 326 -26.89 -21.95 -8.34
C CYS A 326 -27.58 -21.13 -9.45
N CYS A 327 -28.78 -21.53 -9.87
CA CYS A 327 -29.57 -20.87 -10.91
C CYS A 327 -30.94 -20.37 -10.43
N SER A 328 -31.16 -20.30 -9.12
CA SER A 328 -32.43 -19.86 -8.55
C SER A 328 -32.60 -18.34 -8.68
N PRO A 329 -33.81 -17.84 -9.01
CA PRO A 329 -34.10 -16.40 -8.97
C PRO A 329 -33.72 -15.78 -7.63
N GLY A 330 -33.09 -14.60 -7.66
CA GLY A 330 -32.60 -13.90 -6.47
C GLY A 330 -31.30 -14.45 -5.87
N SER A 331 -30.80 -15.60 -6.33
CA SER A 331 -29.48 -16.10 -5.89
C SER A 331 -28.36 -15.19 -6.42
N PRO A 332 -27.23 -15.09 -5.71
CA PRO A 332 -26.09 -14.32 -6.20
C PRO A 332 -25.47 -15.00 -7.41
N VAL A 333 -25.00 -14.19 -8.36
CA VAL A 333 -24.08 -14.57 -9.43
C VAL A 333 -22.86 -13.67 -9.29
N GLY A 334 -21.73 -14.26 -8.94
CA GLY A 334 -20.50 -13.57 -8.59
C GLY A 334 -19.59 -13.33 -9.79
N ARG A 335 -18.93 -12.17 -9.78
CA ARG A 335 -17.71 -11.91 -10.54
C ARG A 335 -16.59 -11.48 -9.60
N ILE A 336 -15.37 -11.88 -9.89
CA ILE A 336 -14.20 -11.66 -9.04
C ILE A 336 -13.09 -10.92 -9.77
N GLY A 337 -12.52 -9.91 -9.11
CA GLY A 337 -11.37 -9.15 -9.60
C GLY A 337 -10.17 -9.32 -8.68
N SER A 338 -8.98 -9.44 -9.26
CA SER A 338 -7.74 -9.54 -8.47
C SER A 338 -7.31 -8.16 -7.96
N PHE A 339 -6.99 -8.08 -6.66
CA PHE A 339 -6.39 -6.92 -6.02
C PHE A 339 -5.20 -7.34 -5.15
N PHE A 340 -4.00 -7.19 -5.68
CA PHE A 340 -2.78 -7.78 -5.13
C PHE A 340 -1.84 -6.72 -4.58
N PHE A 341 -1.28 -6.92 -3.38
CA PHE A 341 -0.21 -6.07 -2.84
C PHE A 341 1.13 -6.79 -2.97
N ALA A 342 1.84 -6.49 -4.05
CA ALA A 342 3.11 -7.12 -4.39
C ALA A 342 4.24 -6.85 -3.37
N HIS A 343 4.16 -5.73 -2.63
CA HIS A 343 5.12 -5.35 -1.61
C HIS A 343 4.61 -5.52 -0.18
N GLY A 344 3.43 -6.11 -0.01
CA GLY A 344 2.73 -6.14 1.27
C GLY A 344 2.02 -4.83 1.59
N CYS A 345 1.47 -4.74 2.80
CA CYS A 345 0.48 -3.73 3.15
C CYS A 345 0.57 -3.33 4.63
N CYS A 346 0.44 -2.04 4.91
CA CYS A 346 0.41 -1.49 6.28
C CYS A 346 -0.72 -2.12 7.12
N ASN A 347 -1.79 -2.57 6.47
CA ASN A 347 -3.01 -3.08 7.07
C ASN A 347 -3.01 -4.59 7.31
N TRP A 348 -1.93 -5.28 6.97
CA TRP A 348 -1.82 -6.73 7.12
C TRP A 348 -0.99 -7.09 8.36
N ARG A 349 -1.23 -8.29 8.89
CA ARG A 349 -0.44 -8.91 9.96
C ARG A 349 -0.23 -10.38 9.62
N GLU A 350 1.00 -10.84 9.75
CA GLU A 350 1.31 -12.28 9.78
C GLU A 350 1.35 -12.75 11.23
N CYS A 351 0.53 -13.74 11.59
CA CYS A 351 0.53 -14.23 12.97
C CYS A 351 1.86 -14.95 13.29
N PRO A 352 2.59 -14.53 14.34
CA PRO A 352 3.88 -15.15 14.67
C PRO A 352 3.75 -16.59 15.18
N SER A 353 2.55 -17.02 15.58
CA SER A 353 2.30 -18.38 16.08
C SER A 353 1.89 -19.35 14.96
N CYS A 354 0.90 -18.98 14.13
CA CYS A 354 0.37 -19.89 13.11
C CYS A 354 0.75 -19.55 11.67
N GLY A 355 1.49 -18.47 11.43
CA GLY A 355 1.91 -18.01 10.08
C GLY A 355 0.76 -17.56 9.17
N ARG A 356 -0.49 -17.53 9.66
CA ARG A 356 -1.63 -17.08 8.86
C ARG A 356 -1.64 -15.55 8.80
N MET A 357 -1.86 -15.05 7.59
CA MET A 357 -2.09 -13.63 7.38
C MET A 357 -3.51 -13.24 7.81
N MET A 358 -3.65 -12.03 8.32
CA MET A 358 -4.91 -11.35 8.56
C MET A 358 -4.81 -9.91 8.08
N TYR A 359 -5.92 -9.35 7.65
CA TYR A 359 -6.01 -7.95 7.27
C TYR A 359 -6.99 -7.18 8.17
N TYR A 360 -6.68 -5.92 8.40
CA TYR A 360 -7.50 -4.97 9.12
C TYR A 360 -7.99 -3.89 8.15
N LEU A 361 -9.30 -3.79 7.96
CA LEU A 361 -9.95 -2.82 7.07
C LEU A 361 -10.98 -1.98 7.84
N GLY A 362 -10.64 -1.65 9.09
CA GLY A 362 -11.51 -0.92 9.99
C GLY A 362 -12.73 -1.68 10.47
N ASP A 363 -13.62 -0.95 11.13
CA ASP A 363 -14.90 -1.43 11.66
C ASP A 363 -16.09 -0.60 11.21
N GLU A 364 -15.87 0.43 10.41
CA GLU A 364 -16.94 1.22 9.82
C GLU A 364 -16.72 1.43 8.33
N TRP A 365 -17.80 1.27 7.57
CA TRP A 365 -17.84 1.56 6.14
C TRP A 365 -17.96 3.06 5.88
N GLY A 366 -17.36 3.52 4.80
CA GLY A 366 -17.35 4.92 4.40
C GLY A 366 -16.02 5.29 3.79
N ASP A 367 -16.03 6.08 2.72
CA ASP A 367 -14.81 6.40 1.97
C ASP A 367 -13.77 7.11 2.85
N ASN A 368 -14.22 7.89 3.84
CA ASN A 368 -13.41 8.66 4.78
C ASN A 368 -13.32 8.05 6.20
N SER A 369 -13.44 6.72 6.33
CA SER A 369 -13.38 6.04 7.63
C SER A 369 -12.04 6.32 8.35
N ILE A 370 -12.12 6.92 9.55
CA ILE A 370 -10.94 7.17 10.40
C ILE A 370 -10.31 5.87 10.92
N HIS A 371 -11.09 4.79 10.95
CA HIS A 371 -10.67 3.48 11.45
C HIS A 371 -10.07 2.59 10.36
N ALA A 372 -9.82 3.08 9.14
CA ALA A 372 -9.32 2.23 8.07
C ALA A 372 -7.93 1.65 8.37
N ASN A 373 -7.05 2.39 9.05
CA ASN A 373 -5.71 1.94 9.42
C ASN A 373 -5.74 0.99 10.63
N PRO A 374 -4.80 0.04 10.78
CA PRO A 374 -4.69 -0.72 12.03
C PRO A 374 -4.20 0.19 13.18
N PRO A 375 -4.45 -0.21 14.44
CA PRO A 375 -3.92 0.52 15.59
C PRO A 375 -2.40 0.45 15.68
N PHE A 376 -1.84 1.45 16.36
CA PHE A 376 -0.41 1.62 16.63
C PHE A 376 -0.07 1.30 18.09
N PRO A 377 1.22 1.07 18.41
CA PRO A 377 1.63 0.71 19.77
C PRO A 377 1.32 1.80 20.82
N VAL A 378 1.02 3.01 20.33
CA VAL A 378 0.65 4.23 21.06
C VAL A 378 -0.67 4.80 20.51
N PRO A 379 -1.45 5.55 21.31
CA PRO A 379 -2.80 5.92 20.96
C PRO A 379 -2.92 7.10 19.97
N LEU A 380 -2.40 6.94 18.73
CA LEU A 380 -2.44 7.96 17.68
C LEU A 380 -3.77 7.98 16.87
N PHE A 381 -4.08 9.15 16.31
CA PHE A 381 -5.08 9.39 15.25
C PHE A 381 -6.53 9.04 15.59
N GLU A 382 -6.89 9.06 16.87
CA GLU A 382 -8.23 8.65 17.35
C GLU A 382 -8.62 7.20 16.99
N ASN A 383 -7.71 6.44 16.37
CA ASN A 383 -7.93 5.11 15.81
C ASN A 383 -7.69 3.99 16.85
N ASN A 384 -7.89 4.31 18.12
CA ASN A 384 -7.63 3.38 19.23
C ASN A 384 -8.90 2.96 19.95
N ASP A 385 -10.01 3.62 19.64
CA ASP A 385 -11.33 3.33 20.16
C ASP A 385 -12.25 2.73 19.09
N PHE A 386 -11.76 1.65 18.50
CA PHE A 386 -12.54 0.79 17.62
C PHE A 386 -13.07 -0.42 18.41
N ASN A 387 -14.00 -1.13 17.77
CA ASN A 387 -14.66 -2.29 18.33
C ASN A 387 -13.71 -3.50 18.55
N ARG A 388 -13.28 -3.73 19.79
CA ARG A 388 -12.30 -4.77 20.17
C ARG A 388 -12.94 -6.05 20.71
N THR A 389 -12.28 -7.19 20.50
CA THR A 389 -12.56 -8.46 21.19
C THR A 389 -12.22 -8.37 22.69
N GLU A 390 -12.69 -9.30 23.51
CA GLU A 390 -12.39 -9.30 24.95
C GLU A 390 -10.88 -9.44 25.25
N LYS A 391 -10.15 -10.29 24.51
CA LYS A 391 -8.69 -10.40 24.65
C LYS A 391 -7.98 -9.10 24.30
N GLU A 392 -8.42 -8.43 23.23
CA GLU A 392 -7.83 -7.14 22.83
C GLU A 392 -8.12 -6.04 23.84
N LYS A 393 -9.28 -6.06 24.49
CA LYS A 393 -9.58 -5.15 25.60
C LYS A 393 -8.64 -5.42 26.77
N GLU A 394 -8.34 -6.68 27.08
CA GLU A 394 -7.36 -7.04 28.11
C GLU A 394 -5.95 -6.55 27.75
N TRP A 395 -5.49 -6.75 26.51
CA TRP A 395 -4.20 -6.24 26.05
C TRP A 395 -4.14 -4.72 26.06
N LYS A 396 -5.22 -4.02 25.68
CA LYS A 396 -5.32 -2.56 25.77
C LYS A 396 -5.19 -2.07 27.21
N LYS A 397 -5.76 -2.77 28.21
CA LYS A 397 -5.56 -2.46 29.64
C LYS A 397 -4.10 -2.57 30.08
N ARG A 398 -3.30 -3.39 29.41
CA ARG A 398 -1.84 -3.49 29.56
C ARG A 398 -1.06 -2.55 28.64
N LEU A 399 -1.71 -1.50 28.13
CA LEU A 399 -1.16 -0.47 27.25
C LEU A 399 -0.67 -0.98 25.89
N ARG A 400 -1.16 -2.15 25.44
CA ARG A 400 -0.81 -2.71 24.14
C ARG A 400 -1.87 -2.35 23.09
N TYR A 401 -1.83 -1.10 22.64
CA TYR A 401 -2.85 -0.52 21.77
C TYR A 401 -2.91 -1.16 20.38
N ASP A 402 -1.77 -1.57 19.81
CA ASP A 402 -1.66 -2.21 18.50
C ASP A 402 -2.07 -3.69 18.48
N SER A 403 -2.33 -4.27 19.65
CA SER A 403 -2.56 -5.70 19.74
C SER A 403 -3.88 -6.09 19.10
N LEU A 404 -3.79 -6.99 18.12
CA LEU A 404 -4.94 -7.59 17.45
C LEU A 404 -4.94 -9.10 17.61
N GLU A 405 -6.10 -9.66 17.94
CA GLU A 405 -6.27 -11.11 18.06
C GLU A 405 -6.24 -11.76 16.67
N CYS A 406 -5.36 -12.76 16.51
CA CYS A 406 -5.35 -13.58 15.31
C CYS A 406 -6.69 -14.30 15.16
N ILE A 407 -7.40 -14.00 14.09
CA ILE A 407 -8.68 -14.62 13.72
C ILE A 407 -8.60 -16.14 13.44
N SER A 408 -7.38 -16.68 13.27
CA SER A 408 -7.16 -18.09 12.97
C SER A 408 -6.87 -18.93 14.21
N CYS A 409 -5.97 -18.46 15.09
CA CYS A 409 -5.55 -19.22 16.28
C CYS A 409 -5.80 -18.50 17.62
N GLY A 410 -6.22 -17.24 17.61
CA GLY A 410 -6.49 -16.45 18.81
C GLY A 410 -5.24 -15.86 19.49
N GLU A 411 -4.05 -16.03 18.91
CA GLU A 411 -2.79 -15.48 19.42
C GLU A 411 -2.65 -13.98 19.15
N GLN A 412 -1.85 -13.29 19.96
CA GLN A 412 -1.58 -11.87 19.79
C GLN A 412 -0.77 -11.57 18.53
N THR A 413 -1.17 -10.53 17.80
CA THR A 413 -0.39 -9.89 16.74
C THR A 413 -0.21 -8.41 17.05
N ILE A 414 0.91 -7.81 16.64
CA ILE A 414 1.32 -6.43 16.93
C ILE A 414 1.82 -5.71 15.68
N ALA A 415 2.15 -4.42 15.78
CA ALA A 415 2.48 -3.59 14.62
C ALA A 415 3.70 -4.06 13.80
N SER A 416 4.70 -4.65 14.47
CA SER A 416 5.88 -5.22 13.81
C SER A 416 5.59 -6.48 13.00
N ASN A 417 4.40 -7.09 13.13
CA ASN A 417 4.00 -8.23 12.32
C ASN A 417 3.45 -7.85 10.94
N ALA A 418 3.51 -6.57 10.53
CA ALA A 418 3.15 -6.18 9.16
C ALA A 418 4.15 -6.76 8.15
N PRO A 419 3.70 -7.61 7.21
CA PRO A 419 4.58 -8.11 6.16
C PRO A 419 4.78 -7.01 5.12
N MET A 420 5.98 -6.41 5.09
CA MET A 420 6.36 -5.39 4.12
C MET A 420 7.69 -5.75 3.47
N ILE A 421 7.68 -5.85 2.14
CA ILE A 421 8.88 -5.98 1.32
C ILE A 421 9.25 -4.58 0.86
N MET A 422 10.32 -4.04 1.43
CA MET A 422 10.80 -2.72 1.07
C MET A 422 11.72 -2.82 -0.16
N GLN A 423 11.89 -1.68 -0.84
CA GLN A 423 12.81 -1.60 -1.98
C GLN A 423 14.23 -1.79 -1.44
N THR A 424 14.87 -2.91 -1.75
CA THR A 424 16.25 -3.22 -1.36
C THR A 424 16.93 -3.91 -2.52
N MET A 425 18.23 -3.70 -2.67
CA MET A 425 19.04 -4.36 -3.70
C MET A 425 19.27 -5.84 -3.38
N ILE A 426 19.09 -6.27 -2.12
CA ILE A 426 19.24 -7.66 -1.69
C ILE A 426 17.90 -8.12 -1.14
N LYS A 427 17.14 -8.85 -1.94
CA LYS A 427 15.84 -9.36 -1.50
C LYS A 427 16.02 -10.57 -0.59
N GLY A 428 15.48 -10.48 0.63
CA GLY A 428 15.25 -11.65 1.48
C GLY A 428 14.18 -12.56 0.90
N ILE A 429 14.03 -13.76 1.46
CA ILE A 429 12.94 -14.66 1.09
C ILE A 429 11.62 -14.02 1.56
N PRO A 430 10.68 -13.70 0.65
CA PRO A 430 9.39 -13.16 1.05
C PRO A 430 8.61 -14.17 1.89
N THR A 431 7.64 -13.69 2.66
CA THR A 431 6.70 -14.60 3.33
C THR A 431 5.96 -15.41 2.27
N SER A 432 5.55 -16.64 2.59
CA SER A 432 4.96 -17.56 1.60
C SER A 432 3.76 -16.96 0.87
N PHE A 433 3.01 -16.11 1.57
CA PHE A 433 1.91 -15.35 1.01
C PHE A 433 2.36 -14.32 -0.05
N LEU A 434 3.37 -13.50 0.26
CA LEU A 434 3.84 -12.49 -0.69
C LEU A 434 4.49 -13.13 -1.91
N ASP A 435 5.14 -14.28 -1.76
CA ASP A 435 5.63 -15.08 -2.88
C ASP A 435 4.48 -15.51 -3.80
N GLU A 436 3.38 -16.03 -3.23
CA GLU A 436 2.20 -16.45 -4.00
C GLU A 436 1.58 -15.28 -4.77
N VAL A 437 1.37 -14.14 -4.11
CA VAL A 437 0.88 -12.93 -4.76
C VAL A 437 1.80 -12.49 -5.89
N GLN A 438 3.11 -12.49 -5.68
CA GLN A 438 4.08 -12.14 -6.72
C GLN A 438 4.11 -13.13 -7.88
N ARG A 439 3.86 -14.43 -7.63
CA ARG A 439 3.71 -15.45 -8.69
C ARG A 439 2.47 -15.19 -9.52
N GLU A 440 1.32 -15.01 -8.88
CA GLU A 440 0.05 -14.73 -9.56
C GLU A 440 0.10 -13.43 -10.37
N SER A 441 0.65 -12.35 -9.79
CA SER A 441 0.89 -11.10 -10.51
C SER A 441 1.74 -11.28 -11.77
N ARG A 442 2.77 -12.13 -11.75
CA ARG A 442 3.60 -12.43 -12.94
C ARG A 442 2.82 -13.22 -13.98
N VAL A 443 1.95 -14.15 -13.57
CA VAL A 443 1.06 -14.86 -14.49
C VAL A 443 0.10 -13.89 -15.19
N LEU A 444 -0.52 -12.97 -14.45
CA LEU A 444 -1.38 -11.93 -15.01
C LEU A 444 -0.62 -11.05 -16.01
N LEU A 445 0.60 -10.63 -15.66
CA LEU A 445 1.44 -9.79 -16.51
C LEU A 445 1.77 -10.44 -17.86
N ARG A 446 2.02 -11.76 -17.89
CA ARG A 446 2.30 -12.51 -19.13
C ARG A 446 1.11 -12.62 -20.06
N LYS A 447 -0.11 -12.48 -19.55
CA LYS A 447 -1.36 -12.68 -20.29
C LYS A 447 -2.11 -11.38 -20.61
N ALA A 448 -1.75 -10.29 -19.93
CA ALA A 448 -2.35 -8.98 -20.16
C ALA A 448 -2.14 -8.51 -21.60
N ARG A 449 -3.22 -8.04 -22.22
CA ARG A 449 -3.21 -7.32 -23.50
C ARG A 449 -2.81 -5.86 -23.31
N HIS A 450 -3.24 -5.27 -22.20
CA HIS A 450 -2.99 -3.89 -21.86
C HIS A 450 -2.49 -3.77 -20.42
N ILE A 451 -1.44 -2.97 -20.23
CA ILE A 451 -0.89 -2.68 -18.93
C ILE A 451 -0.93 -1.19 -18.67
N VAL A 452 -1.41 -0.81 -17.49
CA VAL A 452 -1.48 0.59 -17.07
C VAL A 452 -0.48 0.81 -15.94
N LEU A 453 0.55 1.60 -16.18
CA LEU A 453 1.50 2.04 -15.16
C LEU A 453 0.98 3.34 -14.54
N PHE A 454 0.38 3.21 -13.37
CA PHE A 454 -0.34 4.29 -12.70
C PHE A 454 0.51 4.85 -11.55
N GLY A 455 1.16 5.99 -11.80
CA GLY A 455 2.11 6.58 -10.84
C GLY A 455 3.33 5.70 -10.53
N TYR A 456 3.59 4.67 -11.36
CA TYR A 456 4.72 3.76 -11.25
C TYR A 456 5.72 4.04 -12.38
N GLN A 457 7.00 4.12 -12.04
CA GLN A 457 8.05 4.55 -12.98
C GLN A 457 8.96 3.40 -13.45
N LEU A 458 8.69 2.15 -13.03
CA LEU A 458 9.63 1.02 -13.18
C LEU A 458 11.03 1.40 -12.67
N PRO A 459 11.18 1.78 -11.39
CA PRO A 459 12.44 2.32 -10.90
C PRO A 459 13.54 1.24 -10.85
N PRO A 460 14.82 1.62 -11.00
CA PRO A 460 15.93 0.68 -11.14
C PRO A 460 16.22 -0.15 -9.87
N ASP A 461 15.77 0.32 -8.71
CA ASP A 461 15.88 -0.40 -7.44
C ASP A 461 14.79 -1.47 -7.26
N ASP A 462 13.85 -1.56 -8.20
CA ASP A 462 12.81 -2.57 -8.26
C ASP A 462 13.10 -3.65 -9.31
N VAL A 463 14.32 -4.20 -9.24
CA VAL A 463 14.90 -5.11 -10.24
C VAL A 463 14.00 -6.31 -10.54
N LEU A 464 13.38 -6.91 -9.50
CA LEU A 464 12.52 -8.09 -9.69
C LEU A 464 11.32 -7.77 -10.60
N TRP A 465 10.70 -6.61 -10.42
CA TRP A 465 9.60 -6.19 -11.29
C TRP A 465 10.11 -5.81 -12.67
N GLN A 466 11.22 -5.07 -12.79
CA GLN A 466 11.80 -4.74 -14.10
C GLN A 466 12.10 -5.99 -14.95
N GLU A 467 12.66 -7.03 -14.33
CA GLU A 467 12.93 -8.30 -15.00
C GLU A 467 11.63 -9.04 -15.34
N ALA A 468 10.64 -9.05 -14.44
CA ALA A 468 9.33 -9.65 -14.71
C ALA A 468 8.63 -8.97 -15.90
N PHE A 469 8.66 -7.65 -15.98
CA PHE A 469 8.17 -6.89 -17.12
C PHE A 469 8.94 -7.22 -18.40
N SER A 470 10.26 -7.22 -18.33
CA SER A 470 11.09 -7.53 -19.49
C SER A 470 10.82 -8.94 -20.04
N GLU A 471 10.75 -9.95 -19.17
CA GLU A 471 10.44 -11.33 -19.54
C GLU A 471 9.03 -11.48 -20.11
N ALA A 472 8.02 -10.98 -19.39
CA ALA A 472 6.62 -11.17 -19.74
C ALA A 472 6.19 -10.42 -21.02
N ILE A 473 6.86 -9.31 -21.33
CA ILE A 473 6.49 -8.43 -22.45
C ILE A 473 7.39 -8.66 -23.65
N ARG A 474 8.72 -8.68 -23.47
CA ARG A 474 9.64 -8.77 -24.62
C ARG A 474 9.60 -10.13 -25.28
N SER A 475 9.24 -11.19 -24.57
CA SER A 475 9.01 -12.52 -25.15
C SER A 475 7.84 -12.57 -26.13
N ARG A 476 6.91 -11.60 -26.06
CA ARG A 476 5.74 -11.49 -26.95
C ARG A 476 5.93 -10.51 -28.11
N LYS A 477 7.10 -9.89 -28.24
CA LYS A 477 7.39 -8.92 -29.31
C LYS A 477 7.35 -9.59 -30.68
N GLY A 478 6.69 -8.97 -31.65
CA GLY A 478 6.45 -9.45 -33.01
C GLY A 478 5.28 -10.42 -33.13
N THR A 479 4.53 -10.69 -32.05
CA THR A 479 3.40 -11.64 -32.06
C THR A 479 2.06 -10.92 -32.06
N GLU A 480 0.98 -11.64 -32.41
CA GLU A 480 -0.39 -11.15 -32.24
C GLU A 480 -0.74 -10.88 -30.77
N ASP A 481 0.04 -11.41 -29.82
CA ASP A 481 -0.14 -11.28 -28.37
C ASP A 481 0.69 -10.16 -27.72
N GLU A 482 1.24 -9.25 -28.53
CA GLU A 482 1.93 -8.06 -28.02
C GLU A 482 1.08 -7.25 -27.04
N ALA A 483 1.72 -6.78 -25.97
CA ALA A 483 1.10 -5.96 -24.96
C ALA A 483 1.27 -4.47 -25.26
N PHE A 484 0.22 -3.72 -24.92
CA PHE A 484 0.21 -2.27 -24.97
C PHE A 484 0.41 -1.70 -23.56
N CYS A 485 0.97 -0.49 -23.47
CA CYS A 485 1.21 0.18 -22.21
C CYS A 485 0.65 1.61 -22.20
N THR A 486 -0.13 1.91 -21.17
CA THR A 486 -0.52 3.28 -20.81
C THR A 486 0.29 3.72 -19.60
N VAL A 487 0.99 4.85 -19.70
CA VAL A 487 1.76 5.43 -18.59
C VAL A 487 1.06 6.69 -18.09
N VAL A 488 0.67 6.73 -16.82
CA VAL A 488 0.08 7.92 -16.20
C VAL A 488 0.97 8.41 -15.07
N VAL A 489 1.63 9.54 -15.30
CA VAL A 489 2.71 10.06 -14.45
C VAL A 489 2.77 11.59 -14.53
N GLY A 490 3.67 12.19 -13.76
CA GLY A 490 3.91 13.63 -13.80
C GLY A 490 2.81 14.45 -13.13
N HIS A 491 2.93 15.76 -13.27
CA HIS A 491 1.98 16.80 -12.84
C HIS A 491 2.22 18.15 -13.56
N LEU A 492 3.33 18.28 -14.30
CA LEU A 492 3.68 19.48 -15.08
C LEU A 492 3.40 19.34 -16.59
N GLY A 493 3.00 18.14 -17.03
CA GLY A 493 2.73 17.86 -18.44
C GLY A 493 1.34 18.29 -18.89
N ASP A 494 1.13 18.23 -20.21
CA ASP A 494 -0.17 18.50 -20.80
C ASP A 494 -1.22 17.50 -20.30
N LYS A 495 -2.45 18.00 -20.10
CA LYS A 495 -3.60 17.19 -19.68
C LYS A 495 -4.26 16.46 -20.84
N ARG A 496 -3.45 15.71 -21.60
CA ARG A 496 -3.89 14.95 -22.78
C ARG A 496 -3.00 13.72 -22.99
N TRP A 497 -3.53 12.77 -23.76
CA TRP A 497 -2.77 11.60 -24.20
C TRP A 497 -1.77 11.99 -25.29
N ILE A 498 -0.54 11.50 -25.17
CA ILE A 498 0.53 11.63 -26.16
C ILE A 498 1.07 10.24 -26.51
N GLN A 499 1.52 10.04 -27.75
CA GLN A 499 2.02 8.76 -28.23
C GLN A 499 3.05 8.94 -29.36
N GLY A 500 3.78 7.86 -29.69
CA GLY A 500 4.69 7.84 -30.84
C GLY A 500 5.76 8.95 -30.80
N ASP A 501 5.97 9.61 -31.93
CA ASP A 501 6.99 10.65 -32.07
C ASP A 501 6.70 11.90 -31.25
N GLU A 502 5.43 12.23 -31.03
CA GLU A 502 5.05 13.35 -30.17
C GLU A 502 5.51 13.11 -28.72
N MET A 503 5.26 11.91 -28.20
CA MET A 503 5.72 11.51 -26.87
C MET A 503 7.26 11.55 -26.77
N MET A 504 7.97 11.10 -27.81
CA MET A 504 9.44 11.13 -27.81
C MET A 504 10.01 12.55 -27.89
N LYS A 505 9.34 13.49 -28.58
CA LYS A 505 9.72 14.92 -28.55
C LYS A 505 9.64 15.51 -27.15
N VAL A 506 8.64 15.12 -26.35
CA VAL A 506 8.55 15.52 -24.94
C VAL A 506 9.73 14.96 -24.15
N VAL A 507 10.07 13.69 -24.35
CA VAL A 507 11.24 13.07 -23.71
C VAL A 507 12.52 13.83 -24.06
N GLU A 508 12.79 14.05 -25.34
CA GLU A 508 14.00 14.74 -25.82
C GLU A 508 14.13 16.15 -25.24
N LYS A 509 13.02 16.91 -25.24
CA LYS A 509 12.99 18.28 -24.75
C LYS A 509 13.31 18.40 -23.25
N TYR A 510 12.88 17.43 -22.44
CA TYR A 510 12.90 17.56 -20.98
C TYR A 510 13.85 16.60 -20.27
N ARG A 511 14.48 15.63 -20.96
CA ARG A 511 15.30 14.57 -20.33
C ARG A 511 16.43 15.10 -19.43
N TYR A 512 17.03 16.22 -19.79
CA TYR A 512 18.17 16.82 -19.08
C TYR A 512 17.79 18.11 -18.35
N THR A 513 16.51 18.30 -18.03
CA THR A 513 16.03 19.48 -17.31
C THR A 513 15.53 19.11 -15.92
N SER A 514 15.43 20.11 -15.04
CA SER A 514 14.85 19.94 -13.70
C SER A 514 13.36 19.53 -13.73
N GLU A 515 12.67 19.73 -14.86
CA GLU A 515 11.27 19.34 -15.03
C GLU A 515 11.08 17.86 -15.41
N ALA A 516 12.17 17.12 -15.69
CA ALA A 516 12.10 15.73 -16.17
C ALA A 516 11.21 14.83 -15.28
N ILE A 517 11.36 14.97 -13.96
CA ILE A 517 10.59 14.22 -12.97
C ILE A 517 9.11 14.65 -13.00
N GLY A 518 8.85 15.95 -12.96
CA GLY A 518 7.49 16.51 -12.97
C GLY A 518 6.72 16.23 -14.26
N ARG A 519 7.41 15.90 -15.36
CA ARG A 519 6.81 15.47 -16.64
C ARG A 519 6.82 13.96 -16.85
N GLY A 520 7.35 13.20 -15.89
CA GLY A 520 7.37 11.73 -15.95
C GLY A 520 8.29 11.15 -17.02
N VAL A 521 9.33 11.88 -17.45
CA VAL A 521 10.20 11.49 -18.57
C VAL A 521 10.85 10.12 -18.35
N LYS A 522 11.34 9.84 -17.14
CA LYS A 522 11.98 8.56 -16.80
C LYS A 522 11.02 7.38 -16.94
N ALA A 523 9.76 7.53 -16.53
CA ALA A 523 8.74 6.50 -16.66
C ALA A 523 8.43 6.19 -18.12
N ILE A 524 8.35 7.23 -18.98
CA ILE A 524 8.15 7.06 -20.42
C ILE A 524 9.33 6.31 -21.04
N ILE A 525 10.57 6.72 -20.74
CA ILE A 525 11.78 6.04 -21.23
C ILE A 525 11.77 4.56 -20.85
N ASN A 526 11.48 4.26 -19.59
CA ASN A 526 11.46 2.88 -19.09
C ASN A 526 10.36 2.04 -19.74
N ALA A 527 9.15 2.60 -19.89
CA ALA A 527 8.07 1.92 -20.59
C ALA A 527 8.41 1.67 -22.07
N VAL A 528 8.96 2.67 -22.77
CA VAL A 528 9.39 2.50 -24.17
C VAL A 528 10.48 1.45 -24.32
N ALA A 529 11.40 1.34 -23.35
CA ALA A 529 12.45 0.32 -23.36
C ALA A 529 11.88 -1.12 -23.27
N VAL A 530 10.76 -1.31 -22.56
CA VAL A 530 10.12 -2.62 -22.39
C VAL A 530 9.15 -2.94 -23.53
N PHE A 531 8.27 -1.99 -23.87
CA PHE A 531 7.14 -2.21 -24.76
C PHE A 531 7.41 -1.79 -26.21
N GLY A 532 8.35 -0.87 -26.44
CA GLY A 532 8.57 -0.21 -27.72
C GLY A 532 7.69 1.02 -27.92
N LYS A 533 8.20 1.99 -28.69
CA LYS A 533 7.60 3.33 -28.87
C LYS A 533 6.13 3.27 -29.33
N ASP A 534 5.82 2.40 -30.29
CA ASP A 534 4.51 2.36 -30.94
C ASP A 534 3.45 1.63 -30.09
N ARG A 535 3.85 1.04 -28.97
CA ARG A 535 2.99 0.33 -28.02
C ARG A 535 2.87 1.06 -26.68
N VAL A 536 3.34 2.31 -26.62
CA VAL A 536 3.28 3.14 -25.42
C VAL A 536 2.56 4.45 -25.73
N ARG A 537 1.62 4.80 -24.86
CA ARG A 537 1.11 6.17 -24.74
C ARG A 537 1.30 6.67 -23.32
N ALA A 538 1.32 7.99 -23.16
CA ALA A 538 1.49 8.63 -21.87
C ALA A 538 0.45 9.73 -21.62
N TYR A 539 0.14 9.95 -20.34
CA TYR A 539 -0.54 11.13 -19.84
C TYR A 539 0.33 11.76 -18.75
N CYS A 540 0.83 12.96 -19.02
CA CYS A 540 1.82 13.63 -18.18
C CYS A 540 1.23 14.70 -17.24
N GLY A 541 -0.09 14.92 -17.31
CA GLY A 541 -0.83 15.82 -16.41
C GLY A 541 -1.02 15.25 -15.00
N GLY A 542 -0.74 13.96 -14.79
CA GLY A 542 -0.76 13.33 -13.47
C GLY A 542 -2.12 12.83 -12.99
N ILE A 543 -2.12 12.38 -11.74
CA ILE A 543 -3.25 11.78 -11.03
C ILE A 543 -3.58 12.72 -9.86
N PRO A 544 -4.83 13.18 -9.66
CA PRO A 544 -6.09 12.65 -10.24
C PRO A 544 -6.54 13.29 -11.55
N ASP A 545 -5.77 14.17 -12.18
CA ASP A 545 -6.28 14.94 -13.34
C ASP A 545 -6.64 14.06 -14.55
N VAL A 546 -5.95 12.93 -14.73
CA VAL A 546 -6.31 11.90 -15.72
C VAL A 546 -7.74 11.38 -15.58
N PHE A 547 -8.35 11.45 -14.39
CA PHE A 547 -9.69 10.94 -14.15
C PHE A 547 -10.78 11.80 -14.81
N GLY A 548 -10.46 13.02 -15.25
CA GLY A 548 -11.44 13.97 -15.76
C GLY A 548 -12.55 14.19 -14.73
N GLU A 549 -13.79 13.96 -15.16
CA GLU A 549 -14.96 14.04 -14.28
C GLU A 549 -15.29 12.70 -13.57
N GLY A 550 -14.59 11.62 -13.92
CA GLY A 550 -14.82 10.27 -13.42
C GLY A 550 -15.97 9.58 -14.15
N THR A 551 -16.21 9.93 -15.41
CA THR A 551 -17.26 9.33 -16.24
C THR A 551 -16.85 7.95 -16.74
N GLU A 552 -17.82 7.19 -17.27
CA GLU A 552 -17.54 5.90 -17.90
C GLU A 552 -16.60 6.04 -19.11
N ALA A 553 -16.65 7.17 -19.83
CA ALA A 553 -15.72 7.45 -20.91
C ALA A 553 -14.29 7.66 -20.38
N ASP A 554 -14.12 8.40 -19.29
CA ASP A 554 -12.80 8.64 -18.68
C ASP A 554 -12.15 7.33 -18.20
N VAL A 555 -12.92 6.48 -17.52
CA VAL A 555 -12.41 5.19 -17.02
C VAL A 555 -12.11 4.22 -18.17
N LYS A 556 -12.96 4.17 -19.21
CA LYS A 556 -12.68 3.40 -20.43
C LYS A 556 -11.45 3.91 -21.15
N GLU A 557 -11.28 5.21 -21.26
CA GLU A 557 -10.13 5.81 -21.91
C GLU A 557 -8.84 5.42 -21.18
N ILE A 558 -8.87 5.18 -19.86
CA ILE A 558 -7.69 4.69 -19.13
C ILE A 558 -7.50 3.17 -19.28
N LEU A 559 -8.56 2.37 -19.08
CA LEU A 559 -8.43 0.90 -18.93
C LEU A 559 -8.65 0.11 -20.22
N TYR A 560 -9.54 0.59 -21.09
CA TYR A 560 -9.97 -0.08 -22.32
C TYR A 560 -9.92 0.87 -23.54
N PRO A 561 -8.79 1.53 -23.78
CA PRO A 561 -8.71 2.55 -24.82
C PRO A 561 -8.81 1.97 -26.23
N GLU A 562 -9.22 2.81 -27.20
CA GLU A 562 -9.51 2.38 -28.57
C GLU A 562 -8.27 2.04 -29.41
N TRP A 563 -7.09 2.56 -29.06
CA TRP A 563 -5.83 2.29 -29.80
C TRP A 563 -5.22 0.92 -29.48
N VAL A 564 -5.72 0.21 -28.46
CA VAL A 564 -5.31 -1.15 -28.13
C VAL A 564 -6.06 -2.12 -29.03
N ASP A 565 -5.34 -3.07 -29.61
CA ASP A 565 -5.96 -4.16 -30.37
C ASP A 565 -6.55 -5.20 -29.42
N TRP A 566 -7.88 -5.24 -29.34
CA TRP A 566 -8.64 -6.16 -28.49
C TRP A 566 -9.04 -7.46 -29.20
N LYS A 567 -8.60 -7.67 -30.45
CA LYS A 567 -8.92 -8.87 -31.20
C LYS A 567 -8.53 -10.14 -30.45
N GLY A 568 -9.42 -11.13 -30.44
CA GLY A 568 -9.22 -12.40 -29.74
C GLY A 568 -9.35 -12.31 -28.21
N THR A 569 -9.79 -11.17 -27.67
CA THR A 569 -10.04 -10.99 -26.23
C THR A 569 -11.54 -10.94 -25.91
N ARG A 570 -11.92 -10.97 -24.62
CA ARG A 570 -13.34 -10.82 -24.24
C ARG A 570 -13.88 -9.41 -24.49
N LEU A 571 -13.00 -8.45 -24.71
CA LEU A 571 -13.32 -7.04 -24.95
C LEU A 571 -13.52 -6.71 -26.44
N GLU A 572 -13.31 -7.68 -27.34
CA GLU A 572 -13.67 -7.55 -28.75
C GLU A 572 -15.18 -7.22 -28.88
N LYS A 573 -15.48 -6.14 -29.61
CA LYS A 573 -16.83 -5.54 -29.67
C LYS A 573 -17.82 -6.47 -30.34
#